data_AF-A0A929U905-F1
#
_entry.id   AF-A0A929U905-F1
#
_cell.length_a   1.000
_cell.length_b   1.000
_cell.length_c   1.000
_cell.angle_alpha   90.00
_cell.angle_beta   90.00
_cell.angle_gamma   90.00
#
_symmetry.space_group_name_H-M   'P 1'
#
loop_
_entity.id
_entity.type
_entity.pdbx_description
1 polymer ?
#
loop_
_entity_poly.entity_id
_entity_poly.type
_entity_poly.pdbx_seq_one_letter_code
_entity_poly.pdbx_strand_id
1 'polypeptide(L)'
;MGKNDAMSTQEKGRRGPVVLTMKLNENYLRSVSVERKFNYTFNIILVRMLIVVAALFIGMIFAWFQFNQMYTTYYQSAILAGDITTHTHSMAKNSIWVSWTTNKEEADTRAQGASTDAQSMTEDIQKLMKFYPNNTTLTSIQTNLDQITQGAQGYLELINKGGSKEEAYNYFNKNMAPSMREIIKNTEVLESI
;
A
#
# COMPACT_ATOMS: atom_id res chain seq x y z
N MET A 1 -7.88 60.94 12.92
CA MET A 1 -7.19 60.20 14.00
C MET A 1 -8.17 59.15 14.49
N GLY A 2 -7.98 57.85 14.38
CA GLY A 2 -6.93 56.99 13.87
C GLY A 2 -7.36 55.56 14.21
N LYS A 3 -7.15 54.63 13.27
CA LYS A 3 -6.47 53.32 13.47
C LYS A 3 -6.98 52.46 14.65
N ASN A 4 -7.38 51.20 14.50
CA ASN A 4 -6.94 50.15 13.58
C ASN A 4 -7.87 48.94 13.68
N ASP A 5 -8.10 48.31 12.53
CA ASP A 5 -8.53 46.93 12.38
C ASP A 5 -7.46 45.93 12.87
N ALA A 6 -7.91 44.67 12.99
CA ALA A 6 -7.14 43.42 13.13
C ALA A 6 -6.61 43.09 14.54
N MET A 7 -7.11 42.01 15.15
CA MET A 7 -6.53 40.67 14.92
C MET A 7 -7.33 39.60 15.68
N SER A 8 -8.04 38.75 14.93
CA SER A 8 -8.32 37.39 15.36
C SER A 8 -7.03 36.60 15.29
N THR A 9 -6.51 36.14 16.43
CA THR A 9 -5.62 34.98 16.41
C THR A 9 -5.90 34.12 17.62
N GLN A 10 -6.75 33.13 17.35
CA GLN A 10 -6.92 31.90 18.07
C GLN A 10 -5.55 31.20 18.19
N GLU A 11 -4.75 31.52 19.21
CA GLU A 11 -3.49 30.81 19.45
C GLU A 11 -3.65 29.69 20.47
N LYS A 12 -3.67 28.48 19.90
CA LYS A 12 -2.96 27.29 20.37
C LYS A 12 -3.26 26.86 21.80
N GLY A 13 -4.21 25.93 21.89
CA GLY A 13 -4.30 24.99 23.00
C GLY A 13 -2.95 24.29 23.22
N ARG A 14 -2.18 24.82 24.17
CA ARG A 14 -1.12 24.09 24.85
C ARG A 14 -1.77 22.87 25.50
N ARG A 15 -1.67 21.72 24.84
CA ARG A 15 -1.87 20.41 25.49
C ARG A 15 -0.71 20.22 26.46
N GLY A 16 -0.80 20.86 27.62
CA GLY A 16 0.01 20.50 28.77
C GLY A 16 -0.27 19.03 29.14
N PRO A 17 0.67 18.34 29.80
CA PRO A 17 0.41 16.99 30.29
C PRO A 17 -0.86 17.03 31.15
N VAL A 18 -1.84 16.18 30.82
CA VAL A 18 -3.02 15.98 31.67
C VAL A 18 -2.52 15.25 32.91
N VAL A 19 -2.00 16.02 33.87
CA VAL A 19 -1.68 15.50 35.20
C VAL A 19 -3.02 15.28 35.90
N LEU A 20 -3.48 14.03 35.92
CA LEU A 20 -4.55 13.59 36.80
C LEU A 20 -4.10 13.83 38.24
N THR A 21 -4.43 15.01 38.77
CA THR A 21 -4.11 15.38 40.14
C THR A 21 -5.13 14.74 41.08
N MET A 22 -4.89 13.48 41.47
CA MET A 22 -5.41 13.00 42.75
C MET A 22 -4.75 13.84 43.84
N LYS A 23 -5.48 14.85 44.32
CA LYS A 23 -5.04 15.73 45.41
C LYS A 23 -4.98 14.91 46.69
N LEU A 24 -3.84 14.97 47.38
CA LEU A 24 -3.75 14.45 48.75
C LEU A 24 -4.76 15.23 49.61
N ASN A 25 -5.63 14.52 50.32
CA ASN A 25 -6.51 15.15 51.30
C ASN A 25 -5.70 15.41 52.58
N GLU A 26 -5.19 16.63 52.70
CA GLU A 26 -4.34 17.07 53.83
C GLU A 26 -5.04 16.92 55.19
N ASN A 27 -6.36 17.16 55.24
CA ASN A 27 -7.14 17.08 56.47
C ASN A 27 -7.25 15.63 56.96
N TYR A 28 -7.46 14.68 56.04
CA TYR A 28 -7.45 13.25 56.33
C TYR A 28 -6.08 12.76 56.80
N LEU A 29 -5.00 13.27 56.18
CA LEU A 29 -3.64 12.91 56.57
C LEU A 29 -3.22 13.47 57.92
N ARG A 30 -3.81 14.57 58.41
CA ARG A 30 -3.52 15.08 59.75
C ARG A 30 -4.22 14.29 60.85
N SER A 31 -5.36 13.66 60.55
CA SER A 31 -6.22 12.99 61.55
C SER A 31 -5.98 11.48 61.72
N VAL A 32 -5.12 10.84 60.92
CA VAL A 32 -4.90 9.38 60.97
C VAL A 32 -3.52 8.99 61.51
N SER A 33 -3.38 7.75 62.00
CA SER A 33 -2.11 7.20 62.49
C SER A 33 -1.03 7.19 61.41
N VAL A 34 0.24 7.27 61.81
CA VAL A 34 1.40 7.33 60.90
C VAL A 34 1.38 6.19 59.87
N GLU A 35 1.04 4.97 60.30
CA GLU A 35 0.87 3.79 59.45
C GLU A 35 -0.18 4.00 58.34
N ARG A 36 -1.34 4.59 58.68
CA ARG A 36 -2.39 4.91 57.69
C ARG A 36 -1.97 6.00 56.70
N LYS A 37 -1.16 6.98 57.13
CA LYS A 37 -0.60 8.01 56.23
C LYS A 37 0.36 7.40 55.21
N PHE A 38 1.20 6.48 55.66
CA PHE A 38 2.14 5.77 54.80
C PHE A 38 1.39 4.91 53.77
N ASN A 39 0.42 4.11 54.22
CA ASN A 39 -0.41 3.28 53.34
C ASN A 39 -1.21 4.09 52.32
N TYR A 40 -1.78 5.23 52.72
CA TYR A 40 -2.53 6.11 51.82
C TYR A 40 -1.63 6.74 50.75
N THR A 41 -0.46 7.25 51.15
CA THR A 41 0.52 7.86 50.23
C THR A 41 1.08 6.82 49.26
N PHE A 42 1.42 5.63 49.77
CA PHE A 42 1.91 4.51 48.96
C PHE A 42 0.86 4.04 47.95
N ASN A 43 -0.42 3.95 48.35
CA ASN A 43 -1.50 3.57 47.44
C ASN A 43 -1.71 4.60 46.32
N ILE A 44 -1.62 5.91 46.61
CA ILE A 44 -1.66 6.96 45.58
C ILE A 44 -0.49 6.80 44.59
N ILE A 45 0.72 6.51 45.09
CA ILE A 45 1.89 6.27 44.24
C ILE A 45 1.67 5.04 43.35
N LEU A 46 1.15 3.94 43.90
CA LEU A 46 0.83 2.72 43.14
C LEU A 46 -0.21 2.99 42.05
N VAL A 47 -1.30 3.70 42.36
CA VAL A 47 -2.32 4.07 41.38
C VAL A 47 -1.73 4.94 40.26
N ARG A 48 -0.86 5.90 40.58
CA ARG A 48 -0.18 6.72 39.57
C ARG A 48 0.75 5.89 38.69
N MET A 49 1.51 4.95 39.26
CA MET A 49 2.33 4.02 38.47
C MET A 49 1.46 3.17 37.54
N LEU A 50 0.34 2.63 38.03
CA LEU A 50 -0.59 1.85 37.20
C LEU A 50 -1.14 2.67 36.03
N ILE A 51 -1.47 3.95 36.24
CA ILE A 51 -1.93 4.84 35.18
C ILE A 51 -0.83 5.04 34.12
N VAL A 52 0.42 5.26 34.53
CA VAL A 52 1.55 5.41 33.60
C VAL A 52 1.79 4.12 32.81
N VAL A 53 1.79 2.96 33.48
CA VAL A 53 1.93 1.65 32.81
C VAL A 53 0.79 1.41 31.82
N ALA A 54 -0.45 1.72 32.20
CA ALA A 54 -1.60 1.59 31.31
C ALA A 54 -1.47 2.51 30.08
N ALA A 55 -1.04 3.76 30.27
CA ALA A 55 -0.79 4.69 29.16
C ALA A 55 0.29 4.18 28.20
N LEU A 56 1.38 3.62 28.74
CA LEU A 56 2.44 2.99 27.93
C LEU A 56 1.91 1.79 27.15
N PHE A 57 1.08 0.95 27.78
CA PHE A 57 0.50 -0.23 27.15
C PHE A 57 -0.43 0.14 26.00
N ILE A 58 -1.27 1.15 26.19
CA ILE A 58 -2.11 1.71 25.13
C ILE A 58 -1.23 2.26 24.00
N GLY A 59 -0.16 2.98 24.32
CA GLY A 59 0.80 3.48 23.34
C GLY A 59 1.43 2.35 22.51
N MET A 60 1.82 1.24 23.15
CA MET A 60 2.33 0.05 22.46
C MET A 60 1.30 -0.57 21.51
N ILE A 61 0.04 -0.68 21.93
CA ILE A 61 -1.02 -1.22 21.08
C ILE A 61 -1.21 -0.33 19.84
N PHE A 62 -1.28 0.99 20.01
CA PHE A 62 -1.39 1.92 18.88
C PHE A 62 -0.18 1.83 17.94
N ALA A 63 1.04 1.79 18.49
CA ALA A 63 2.25 1.63 17.70
C ALA A 63 2.25 0.31 16.91
N TRP A 64 1.81 -0.79 17.53
CA TRP A 64 1.66 -2.08 16.87
C TRP A 64 0.67 -2.03 15.71
N PHE A 65 -0.52 -1.46 15.92
CA PHE A 65 -1.51 -1.31 14.86
C PHE A 65 -0.96 -0.50 13.67
N GLN A 66 -0.31 0.63 13.95
CA GLN A 66 0.29 1.48 12.92
C GLN A 66 1.43 0.76 12.18
N PHE A 67 2.29 0.04 12.90
CA PHE A 67 3.37 -0.71 12.29
C PHE A 67 2.85 -1.84 11.41
N ASN A 68 1.84 -2.58 11.88
CA ASN A 68 1.22 -3.64 11.11
C ASN A 68 0.54 -3.09 9.85
N GLN A 69 -0.15 -1.96 9.95
CA GLN A 69 -0.74 -1.28 8.79
C GLN A 69 0.34 -0.81 7.81
N MET A 70 1.42 -0.19 8.30
CA MET A 70 2.56 0.23 7.48
C MET A 70 3.15 -0.95 6.68
N TYR A 71 3.44 -2.06 7.36
CA TYR A 71 4.09 -3.21 6.75
C TYR A 71 3.16 -3.98 5.80
N THR A 72 1.94 -4.29 6.24
CA THR A 72 1.02 -5.11 5.45
C THR A 72 0.40 -4.35 4.29
N THR A 73 0.15 -3.05 4.44
CA THR A 73 -0.53 -2.27 3.41
C THR A 73 0.48 -1.59 2.50
N TYR A 74 1.41 -0.78 3.01
CA TYR A 74 2.27 0.03 2.14
C TYR A 74 3.43 -0.77 1.56
N TYR A 75 4.16 -1.50 2.40
CA TYR A 75 5.35 -2.24 1.93
C TYR A 75 4.98 -3.39 0.98
N GLN A 76 3.97 -4.19 1.32
CA GLN A 76 3.51 -5.25 0.41
C GLN A 76 2.91 -4.68 -0.88
N SER A 77 2.20 -3.56 -0.82
CA SER A 77 1.63 -2.97 -2.03
C SER A 77 2.69 -2.44 -2.99
N ALA A 78 3.76 -1.83 -2.46
CA ALA A 78 4.88 -1.39 -3.29
C ALA A 78 5.59 -2.57 -3.97
N ILE A 79 5.78 -3.70 -3.26
CA ILE A 79 6.33 -4.91 -3.85
C ILE A 79 5.42 -5.43 -4.97
N LEU A 80 4.12 -5.58 -4.70
CA LEU A 80 3.17 -6.09 -5.70
C LEU A 80 3.06 -5.17 -6.92
N ALA A 81 3.13 -3.85 -6.73
CA ALA A 81 3.15 -2.90 -7.85
C ALA A 81 4.43 -3.06 -8.70
N GLY A 82 5.59 -3.23 -8.06
CA GLY A 82 6.85 -3.51 -8.74
C GLY A 82 6.86 -4.86 -9.49
N ASP A 83 6.22 -5.87 -8.92
CA ASP A 83 6.04 -7.19 -9.54
C ASP A 83 5.15 -7.07 -10.80
N ILE A 84 4.03 -6.34 -10.73
CA ILE A 84 3.16 -6.06 -11.89
C ILE A 84 3.94 -5.36 -13.01
N THR A 85 4.76 -4.35 -12.69
CA THR A 85 5.63 -3.66 -13.66
C THR A 85 6.62 -4.64 -14.30
N THR A 86 7.25 -5.49 -13.49
CA THR A 86 8.23 -6.49 -13.95
C THR A 86 7.58 -7.51 -14.88
N HIS A 87 6.43 -8.06 -14.52
CA HIS A 87 5.66 -8.99 -15.35
C HIS A 87 5.22 -8.33 -16.66
N THR A 88 4.79 -7.06 -16.63
CA THR A 88 4.44 -6.30 -17.84
C THR A 88 5.61 -6.21 -18.82
N HIS A 89 6.82 -5.90 -18.33
CA HIS A 89 8.03 -5.89 -19.15
C HIS A 89 8.42 -7.27 -19.67
N SER A 90 8.26 -8.31 -18.85
CA SER A 90 8.51 -9.70 -19.25
C SER A 90 7.56 -10.14 -20.36
N MET A 91 6.25 -9.87 -20.23
CA MET A 91 5.24 -10.12 -21.26
C MET A 91 5.56 -9.44 -22.58
N ALA A 92 5.97 -8.17 -22.55
CA ALA A 92 6.35 -7.43 -23.75
C ALA A 92 7.53 -8.10 -24.46
N LYS A 93 8.59 -8.45 -23.72
CA LYS A 93 9.78 -9.12 -24.25
C LYS A 93 9.44 -10.49 -24.83
N ASN A 94 8.70 -11.30 -24.08
CA ASN A 94 8.29 -12.64 -24.49
C ASN A 94 7.43 -12.57 -25.75
N SER A 95 6.45 -11.64 -25.81
CA SER A 95 5.61 -11.46 -27.00
C SER A 95 6.44 -11.14 -28.24
N ILE A 96 7.32 -10.13 -28.17
CA ILE A 96 8.18 -9.77 -29.31
C ILE A 96 9.06 -10.95 -29.72
N TRP A 97 9.63 -11.68 -28.76
CA TRP A 97 10.51 -12.81 -29.02
C TRP A 97 9.81 -13.94 -29.78
N VAL A 98 8.53 -14.22 -29.48
CA VAL A 98 7.73 -15.23 -30.18
C VAL A 98 7.69 -14.96 -31.69
N SER A 99 7.62 -13.69 -32.11
CA SER A 99 7.64 -13.34 -33.55
C SER A 99 9.02 -13.37 -34.19
N TRP A 100 10.10 -13.36 -33.41
CA TRP A 100 11.46 -13.21 -33.91
C TRP A 100 12.23 -14.52 -34.01
N THR A 101 11.97 -15.45 -33.09
CA THR A 101 12.61 -16.76 -33.09
C THR A 101 12.11 -17.61 -34.26
N THR A 102 13.03 -18.39 -34.85
CA THR A 102 12.71 -19.41 -35.85
C THR A 102 12.51 -20.79 -35.22
N ASN A 103 12.79 -20.92 -33.92
CA ASN A 103 12.60 -22.16 -33.17
C ASN A 103 11.19 -22.19 -32.57
N LYS A 104 10.37 -23.14 -33.02
CA LYS A 104 8.99 -23.30 -32.54
C LYS A 104 8.91 -23.66 -31.06
N GLU A 105 9.80 -24.52 -30.55
CA GLU A 105 9.81 -24.89 -29.13
C GLU A 105 10.12 -23.67 -28.25
N GLU A 106 11.05 -22.83 -28.69
CA GLU A 106 11.35 -21.58 -28.01
C GLU A 106 10.16 -20.62 -28.08
N ALA A 107 9.52 -20.47 -29.24
CA ALA A 107 8.33 -19.64 -29.39
C ALA A 107 7.20 -20.08 -28.44
N ASP A 108 6.92 -21.38 -28.37
CA ASP A 108 5.88 -21.94 -27.50
C ASP A 108 6.25 -21.72 -26.01
N THR A 109 7.52 -21.88 -25.63
CA THR A 109 8.02 -21.57 -24.27
C THR A 109 7.84 -20.10 -23.91
N ARG A 110 8.14 -19.18 -24.83
CA ARG A 110 7.99 -17.74 -24.61
C ARG A 110 6.53 -17.32 -24.52
N ALA A 111 5.67 -17.89 -25.37
CA ALA A 111 4.22 -17.67 -25.31
C ALA A 111 3.66 -18.15 -23.96
N GLN A 112 4.09 -19.32 -23.49
CA GLN A 112 3.72 -19.82 -22.16
C GLN A 112 4.23 -18.89 -21.05
N GLY A 113 5.46 -18.39 -21.15
CA GLY A 113 6.00 -17.42 -20.19
C GLY A 113 5.15 -16.15 -20.09
N ALA A 114 4.74 -15.58 -21.22
CA ALA A 114 3.84 -14.42 -21.25
C ALA A 114 2.45 -14.73 -20.63
N SER A 115 1.93 -15.95 -20.85
CA SER A 115 0.68 -16.39 -20.21
C SER A 115 0.81 -16.55 -18.70
N THR A 116 1.94 -17.09 -18.22
CA THR A 116 2.23 -17.21 -16.78
C THR A 116 2.36 -15.84 -16.14
N ASP A 117 3.06 -14.90 -16.78
CA ASP A 117 3.17 -13.52 -16.29
C ASP A 117 1.79 -12.84 -16.16
N ALA A 118 0.89 -13.03 -17.13
CA ALA A 118 -0.47 -12.49 -17.07
C ALA A 118 -1.29 -13.08 -15.90
N GLN A 119 -1.11 -14.37 -15.61
CA GLN A 119 -1.75 -15.02 -14.47
C GLN A 119 -1.20 -14.46 -13.14
N SER A 120 0.12 -14.36 -13.00
CA SER A 120 0.75 -13.76 -11.81
C SER A 120 0.28 -12.33 -11.58
N MET A 121 0.22 -11.51 -12.63
CA MET A 121 -0.32 -10.15 -12.53
C MET A 121 -1.76 -10.13 -12.05
N THR A 122 -2.61 -11.03 -12.54
CA THR A 122 -4.01 -11.14 -12.09
C THR A 122 -4.07 -11.45 -10.59
N GLU A 123 -3.24 -12.38 -10.10
CA GLU A 123 -3.17 -12.70 -8.68
C GLU A 123 -2.69 -11.52 -7.83
N ASP A 124 -1.68 -10.78 -8.31
CA ASP A 124 -1.13 -9.63 -7.60
C ASP A 124 -2.10 -8.44 -7.57
N ILE A 125 -2.81 -8.19 -8.67
CA ILE A 125 -3.91 -7.21 -8.72
C ILE A 125 -5.00 -7.59 -7.72
N GLN A 126 -5.40 -8.87 -7.65
CA GLN A 126 -6.39 -9.34 -6.69
C GLN A 126 -5.93 -9.17 -5.23
N LYS A 127 -4.64 -9.40 -4.94
CA LYS A 127 -4.06 -9.11 -3.61
C LYS A 127 -4.13 -7.61 -3.31
N LEU A 128 -3.73 -6.76 -4.25
CA LEU A 128 -3.78 -5.31 -4.10
C LEU A 128 -5.22 -4.79 -3.91
N MET A 129 -6.21 -5.38 -4.59
CA MET A 129 -7.61 -5.00 -4.42
C MET A 129 -8.15 -5.31 -3.03
N LYS A 130 -7.56 -6.28 -2.30
CA LYS A 130 -7.89 -6.53 -0.89
C LYS A 130 -7.34 -5.44 0.03
N PHE A 131 -6.19 -4.88 -0.29
CA PHE A 131 -5.60 -3.76 0.46
C PHE A 131 -6.27 -2.43 0.14
N TYR A 132 -6.66 -2.21 -1.12
CA TYR A 132 -7.31 -1.00 -1.61
C TYR A 132 -8.64 -1.32 -2.31
N PRO A 133 -9.71 -1.61 -1.56
CA PRO A 133 -11.02 -1.89 -2.15
C PRO A 133 -11.54 -0.66 -2.93
N ASN A 134 -12.19 -0.92 -4.08
CA ASN A 134 -12.75 0.09 -4.97
C ASN A 134 -11.75 1.10 -5.55
N ASN A 135 -10.47 0.72 -5.63
CA ASN A 135 -9.45 1.56 -6.25
C ASN A 135 -9.62 1.56 -7.79
N THR A 136 -9.83 2.74 -8.36
CA THR A 136 -10.02 2.94 -9.81
C THR A 136 -8.77 2.62 -10.62
N THR A 137 -7.58 2.86 -10.06
CA THR A 137 -6.28 2.55 -10.68
C THR A 137 -6.10 1.04 -10.81
N LEU A 138 -6.40 0.26 -9.77
CA LEU A 138 -6.35 -1.21 -9.84
C LEU A 138 -7.36 -1.79 -10.83
N THR A 139 -8.56 -1.19 -10.89
CA THR A 139 -9.58 -1.58 -11.88
C THR A 139 -9.09 -1.29 -13.32
N SER A 140 -8.43 -0.15 -13.52
CA SER A 140 -7.80 0.21 -14.79
C SER A 140 -6.68 -0.76 -15.18
N ILE A 141 -5.82 -1.14 -14.23
CA ILE A 141 -4.74 -2.11 -14.46
C ILE A 141 -5.33 -3.46 -14.90
N GLN A 142 -6.34 -3.98 -14.20
CA GLN A 142 -7.02 -5.22 -14.58
C GLN A 142 -7.61 -5.12 -15.99
N THR A 143 -8.30 -4.04 -16.30
CA THR A 143 -8.92 -3.82 -17.61
C THR A 143 -7.88 -3.83 -18.73
N ASN A 144 -6.72 -3.18 -18.50
CA ASN A 144 -5.64 -3.17 -19.48
C ASN A 144 -4.97 -4.55 -19.61
N LEU A 145 -4.86 -5.32 -18.53
CA LEU A 145 -4.35 -6.69 -18.58
C LEU A 145 -5.27 -7.60 -19.41
N ASP A 146 -6.58 -7.45 -19.26
CA ASP A 146 -7.57 -8.19 -20.06
C ASP A 146 -7.45 -7.83 -21.54
N GLN A 147 -7.25 -6.54 -21.86
CA GLN A 147 -7.00 -6.08 -23.24
C GLN A 147 -5.71 -6.65 -23.83
N ILE A 148 -4.61 -6.70 -23.05
CA ILE A 148 -3.36 -7.33 -23.49
C ILE A 148 -3.59 -8.81 -23.78
N THR A 149 -4.33 -9.50 -22.93
CA THR A 149 -4.60 -10.94 -23.07
C THR A 149 -5.46 -11.22 -24.32
N GLN A 150 -6.44 -10.38 -24.61
CA GLN A 150 -7.22 -10.44 -25.85
C GLN A 150 -6.34 -10.15 -27.09
N GLY A 151 -5.50 -9.11 -27.02
CA GLY A 151 -4.55 -8.78 -28.08
C GLY A 151 -3.52 -9.91 -28.32
N ALA A 152 -3.08 -10.59 -27.26
CA ALA A 152 -2.14 -11.70 -27.36
C ALA A 152 -2.70 -12.89 -28.15
N GLN A 153 -4.01 -13.16 -28.06
CA GLN A 153 -4.66 -14.21 -28.87
C GLN A 153 -4.55 -13.91 -30.36
N GLY A 154 -4.92 -12.69 -30.78
CA GLY A 154 -4.80 -12.29 -32.18
C GLY A 154 -3.35 -12.19 -32.66
N TYR A 155 -2.42 -11.83 -31.77
CA TYR A 155 -0.99 -11.82 -32.05
C TYR A 155 -0.42 -13.22 -32.32
N LEU A 156 -0.76 -14.20 -31.48
CA LEU A 156 -0.36 -15.60 -31.67
C LEU A 156 -0.97 -16.19 -32.94
N GLU A 157 -2.23 -15.87 -33.25
CA GLU A 157 -2.85 -16.27 -34.52
C GLU A 157 -2.11 -15.72 -35.74
N LEU A 158 -1.71 -14.44 -35.71
CA LEU A 158 -0.96 -13.80 -36.79
C LEU A 158 0.38 -14.52 -37.03
N ILE A 159 1.09 -14.87 -35.96
CA ILE A 159 2.37 -15.58 -36.05
C ILE A 159 2.17 -17.00 -36.58
N ASN A 160 1.17 -17.72 -36.06
CA ASN A 160 0.88 -19.09 -36.49
C ASN A 160 0.46 -19.18 -37.97
N LYS A 161 -0.12 -18.11 -38.53
CA LYS A 161 -0.45 -17.98 -39.96
C LYS A 161 0.76 -17.63 -40.84
N GLY A 162 1.94 -17.48 -40.26
CA GLY A 162 3.17 -17.12 -40.98
C GLY A 162 3.29 -15.63 -41.27
N GLY A 163 2.64 -14.77 -40.48
CA GLY A 163 2.78 -13.32 -40.57
C GLY A 163 4.25 -12.90 -40.45
N SER A 164 4.61 -11.86 -41.20
CA SER A 164 5.98 -11.33 -41.17
C SER A 164 6.31 -10.71 -39.80
N LYS A 165 7.61 -10.60 -39.50
CA LYS A 165 8.09 -9.94 -38.28
C LYS A 165 7.60 -8.51 -38.15
N GLU A 166 7.47 -7.81 -39.29
CA GLU A 166 7.00 -6.43 -39.36
C GLU A 166 5.49 -6.32 -39.10
N GLU A 167 4.69 -7.23 -39.66
CA GLU A 167 3.27 -7.33 -39.34
C GLU A 167 3.03 -7.65 -37.86
N ALA A 168 3.79 -8.60 -37.30
CA ALA A 168 3.72 -8.92 -35.89
C ALA A 168 4.09 -7.70 -35.03
N TYR A 169 5.20 -7.04 -35.31
CA TYR A 169 5.62 -5.84 -34.58
C TYR A 169 4.57 -4.71 -34.64
N ASN A 170 4.00 -4.46 -35.82
CA ASN A 170 2.94 -3.46 -36.00
C ASN A 170 1.66 -3.85 -35.24
N TYR A 171 1.29 -5.12 -35.25
CA TYR A 171 0.16 -5.62 -34.46
C TYR A 171 0.39 -5.42 -32.96
N PHE A 172 1.57 -5.80 -32.46
CA PHE A 172 1.94 -5.63 -31.05
C PHE A 172 1.85 -4.16 -30.62
N ASN A 173 2.44 -3.26 -31.41
CA ASN A 173 2.44 -1.82 -31.13
C ASN A 173 1.03 -1.21 -31.14
N LYS A 174 0.12 -1.75 -31.95
CA LYS A 174 -1.26 -1.25 -32.06
C LYS A 174 -2.17 -1.81 -30.99
N ASN A 175 -2.08 -3.10 -30.69
CA ASN A 175 -3.11 -3.82 -29.92
C ASN A 175 -2.68 -4.19 -28.50
N MET A 176 -1.38 -4.17 -28.18
CA MET A 176 -0.87 -4.62 -26.87
C MET A 176 -0.06 -3.52 -26.16
N ALA A 177 0.85 -2.87 -26.89
CA ALA A 177 1.75 -1.86 -26.31
C ALA A 177 1.03 -0.68 -25.62
N PRO A 178 -0.11 -0.15 -26.11
CA PRO A 178 -0.80 0.95 -25.42
C PRO A 178 -1.28 0.54 -24.03
N SER A 179 -1.91 -0.63 -23.91
CA SER A 179 -2.40 -1.15 -22.62
C SER A 179 -1.24 -1.47 -21.67
N MET A 180 -0.12 -1.99 -22.17
CA MET A 180 1.10 -2.21 -21.37
C MET A 180 1.64 -0.89 -20.78
N ARG A 181 1.65 0.19 -21.57
CA ARG A 181 2.09 1.51 -21.08
C ARG A 181 1.15 2.07 -20.01
N GLU A 182 -0.16 1.90 -20.18
CA GLU A 182 -1.13 2.33 -19.17
C GLU A 182 -1.01 1.50 -17.88
N ILE A 183 -0.66 0.21 -17.94
CA ILE A 183 -0.34 -0.56 -16.73
C ILE A 183 0.86 0.05 -16.01
N ILE A 184 1.98 0.27 -16.70
CA ILE A 184 3.21 0.83 -16.11
C ILE A 184 2.94 2.21 -15.47
N LYS A 185 2.22 3.07 -16.18
CA LYS A 185 1.86 4.39 -15.66
C LYS A 185 0.98 4.30 -14.41
N ASN A 186 0.02 3.37 -14.40
CA ASN A 186 -0.88 3.19 -13.26
C ASN A 186 -0.17 2.52 -12.07
N THR A 187 0.84 1.67 -12.29
CA THR A 187 1.66 1.11 -11.21
C THR A 187 2.58 2.16 -10.60
N GLU A 188 3.16 3.07 -11.38
CA GLU A 188 3.92 4.22 -10.85
C GLU A 188 3.08 5.08 -9.89
N VAL A 189 1.79 5.26 -10.19
CA VAL A 189 0.87 5.96 -9.28
C VAL A 189 0.70 5.18 -7.98
N LEU A 190 0.60 3.84 -8.02
CA LEU A 190 0.47 3.01 -6.83
C LEU A 190 1.74 2.98 -5.97
N GLU A 191 2.92 3.07 -6.58
CA GLU A 191 4.20 3.17 -5.88
C GLU A 191 4.39 4.53 -5.17
N SER A 192 3.65 5.55 -5.59
CA SER A 192 3.73 6.91 -5.01
C SER A 192 2.82 7.16 -3.80
N ILE A 193 2.03 6.17 -3.39
CA ILE A 193 1.07 6.21 -2.26
C ILE A 193 1.69 5.70 -0.97
#